data_AF-A0A0B6X5D3-F1
#
_entry.id   AF-A0A0B6X5D3-F1
#
_cell.length_a   1.000
_cell.length_b   1.000
_cell.length_c   1.000
_cell.angle_alpha   90.00
_cell.angle_beta   90.00
_cell.angle_gamma   90.00
#
_symmetry.space_group_name_H-M   'P 1'
#
loop_
_entity.id
_entity.type
_entity.pdbx_description
1 polymer ?
#
loop_
_entity_poly.entity_id
_entity_poly.type
_entity_poly.pdbx_seq_one_letter_code
_entity_poly.pdbx_strand_id
1 'polypeptide(L)'
;MQKIHSDIPFIPSTCPELSGQSRDYQRQQDTEMNIAPIGVLALQYCHKQLPLTVLRSRAGFYIGTQDEGEPCSRESVEYFACHEQAEFALKQGHWTQRQSV
;
A
#
# COMPACT_ATOMS: atom_id res chain seq x y z
N MET A 1 -25.14 27.53 -34.97
CA MET A 1 -25.31 28.97 -34.72
C MET A 1 -24.15 29.43 -33.85
N GLN A 2 -23.20 30.16 -34.45
CA GLN A 2 -22.15 30.91 -33.78
C GLN A 2 -22.56 32.39 -33.78
N LYS A 3 -22.29 33.11 -32.68
CA LYS A 3 -22.16 34.59 -32.54
C LYS A 3 -21.83 34.85 -31.05
N ILE A 4 -20.57 35.07 -30.66
CA ILE A 4 -19.74 36.30 -30.59
C ILE A 4 -20.17 37.34 -29.53
N HIS A 5 -19.15 37.84 -28.80
CA HIS A 5 -19.04 39.14 -28.10
C HIS A 5 -19.94 39.33 -26.86
N SER A 6 -19.57 39.97 -25.76
CA SER A 6 -18.36 40.65 -25.25
C SER A 6 -18.86 41.37 -23.99
N ASP A 7 -18.23 41.21 -22.82
CA ASP A 7 -18.35 42.21 -21.74
C ASP A 7 -17.21 42.04 -20.74
N ILE A 8 -16.13 42.79 -20.98
CA ILE A 8 -15.13 43.26 -20.00
C ILE A 8 -15.41 44.77 -19.91
N PRO A 9 -15.40 45.48 -18.75
CA PRO A 9 -14.56 45.28 -17.56
C PRO A 9 -15.22 45.59 -16.19
N PHE A 10 -14.56 45.22 -15.08
CA PHE A 10 -14.28 46.19 -14.01
C PHE A 10 -13.11 45.70 -13.14
N ILE A 11 -11.97 46.41 -13.24
CA ILE A 11 -10.83 46.27 -12.35
C ILE A 11 -10.80 47.51 -11.45
N PRO A 12 -10.87 47.35 -10.12
CA PRO A 12 -10.13 48.17 -9.18
C PRO A 12 -9.14 47.25 -8.44
N SER A 13 -7.85 47.27 -8.77
CA SER A 13 -6.86 48.28 -8.35
C SER A 13 -6.73 48.40 -6.83
N THR A 14 -6.12 47.40 -6.17
CA THR A 14 -5.08 47.63 -5.15
C THR A 14 -4.34 46.32 -4.83
N CYS A 15 -3.01 46.34 -4.99
CA CYS A 15 -2.06 45.27 -4.65
C CYS A 15 -1.78 45.24 -3.12
N PRO A 16 -1.17 44.18 -2.54
CA PRO A 16 0.24 43.90 -2.82
C PRO A 16 0.55 42.43 -3.12
N GLU A 17 1.37 42.30 -4.16
CA GLU A 17 2.43 41.32 -4.30
C GLU A 17 3.04 40.90 -2.95
N LEU A 18 2.77 39.66 -2.54
CA LEU A 18 3.66 38.90 -1.68
C LEU A 18 4.00 37.61 -2.43
N SER A 19 5.08 37.74 -3.21
CA SER A 19 6.14 36.76 -3.35
C SER A 19 5.84 35.36 -2.81
N GLY A 20 5.73 34.39 -3.72
CA GLY A 20 5.90 32.97 -3.38
C GLY A 20 4.79 32.04 -3.85
N GLN A 21 4.34 32.15 -5.10
CA GLN A 21 3.56 31.06 -5.69
C GLN A 21 4.51 29.97 -6.17
N SER A 22 4.89 29.19 -5.17
CA SER A 22 5.62 27.94 -5.19
C SER A 22 5.31 27.05 -6.40
N ARG A 23 6.37 26.50 -6.99
CA ARG A 23 6.36 25.43 -8.00
C ARG A 23 5.94 24.07 -7.40
N ASP A 24 4.97 24.05 -6.50
CA ASP A 24 4.70 22.87 -5.64
C ASP A 24 3.40 22.14 -5.98
N TYR A 25 2.63 22.60 -6.97
CA TYR A 25 1.35 21.98 -7.35
C TYR A 25 1.47 20.78 -8.31
N GLN A 26 2.64 20.13 -8.38
CA GLN A 26 2.85 18.89 -9.14
C GLN A 26 3.78 17.93 -8.38
N ARG A 27 3.46 17.69 -7.11
CA ARG A 27 3.97 16.54 -6.35
C ARG A 27 2.79 15.75 -5.78
N GLN A 28 1.91 15.31 -6.65
CA GLN A 28 0.75 14.49 -6.30
C GLN A 28 0.79 13.20 -7.12
N GLN A 29 1.84 12.38 -6.99
CA GLN A 29 1.86 11.02 -7.59
C GLN A 29 2.99 10.08 -7.14
N ASP A 30 3.68 10.33 -6.01
CA ASP A 30 4.81 9.49 -5.60
C ASP A 30 4.56 8.69 -4.31
N THR A 31 3.36 8.14 -4.10
CA THR A 31 3.20 7.03 -3.12
C THR A 31 1.94 6.20 -3.38
N GLU A 32 1.61 5.90 -4.63
CA GLU A 32 0.84 4.67 -4.92
C GLU A 32 1.82 3.49 -4.82
N MET A 33 2.49 3.37 -3.67
CA MET A 33 3.19 2.15 -3.33
C MET A 33 2.09 1.13 -3.18
N ASN A 34 2.06 0.13 -4.04
CA ASN A 34 1.28 -1.07 -3.84
C ASN A 34 1.60 -1.59 -2.42
N ILE A 35 0.81 -1.21 -1.42
CA ILE A 35 1.05 -1.53 -0.01
C ILE A 35 0.80 -3.03 0.09
N ALA A 36 1.87 -3.81 -0.08
CA ALA A 36 1.82 -5.21 0.25
C ALA A 36 1.39 -5.30 1.73
N PRO A 37 0.37 -6.12 2.04
CA PRO A 37 -0.09 -6.25 3.41
C PRO A 37 1.09 -6.65 4.30
N ILE A 38 1.19 -6.08 5.49
CA ILE A 38 2.29 -6.34 6.43
C ILE A 38 1.92 -7.45 7.42
N GLY A 39 2.91 -8.20 7.91
CA GLY A 39 2.71 -9.22 8.92
C GLY A 39 2.42 -8.64 10.30
N VAL A 40 1.28 -9.01 10.88
CA VAL A 40 0.86 -8.57 12.20
C VAL A 40 1.73 -9.20 13.29
N LEU A 41 2.01 -10.51 13.19
CA LEU A 41 2.82 -11.22 14.17
C LEU A 41 4.30 -10.85 14.06
N ALA A 42 4.80 -10.59 12.84
CA ALA A 42 6.13 -10.04 12.64
C ALA A 42 6.31 -8.69 13.35
N LEU A 43 5.31 -7.81 13.23
CA LEU A 43 5.33 -6.53 13.92
C LEU A 43 5.19 -6.68 15.44
N GLN A 44 4.33 -7.58 15.90
CA GLN A 44 4.06 -7.78 17.33
C GLN A 44 5.25 -8.42 18.07
N TYR A 45 5.84 -9.48 17.52
CA TYR A 45 6.87 -10.26 18.21
C TYR A 45 8.30 -9.89 17.78
N CYS A 46 8.50 -9.51 16.52
CA CYS A 46 9.82 -9.20 15.99
C CYS A 46 10.06 -7.68 15.85
N HIS A 47 9.02 -6.85 16.05
CA HIS A 47 9.06 -5.40 15.87
C HIS A 47 9.54 -4.97 14.48
N LYS A 48 9.26 -5.80 13.46
CA LYS A 48 9.64 -5.58 12.07
C LYS A 48 8.40 -5.47 11.18
N GLN A 49 8.38 -4.44 10.34
CA GLN A 49 7.36 -4.28 9.31
C GLN A 49 7.80 -5.06 8.07
N LEU A 50 7.40 -6.33 8.01
CA LEU A 50 7.74 -7.21 6.90
C LEU A 50 6.50 -7.45 6.03
N PRO A 51 6.64 -7.44 4.69
CA PRO A 51 5.54 -7.73 3.79
C PRO A 51 5.12 -9.20 3.90
N LEU A 52 3.83 -9.45 3.76
CA LEU A 52 3.28 -10.79 3.64
C LEU A 52 3.76 -11.43 2.34
N THR A 53 4.24 -12.65 2.46
CA THR A 53 4.70 -13.48 1.35
C THR A 53 4.28 -14.93 1.57
N VAL A 54 4.33 -15.72 0.50
CA VAL A 54 4.08 -17.16 0.57
C VAL A 54 5.38 -17.86 0.93
N LEU A 55 5.33 -18.70 1.95
CA LEU A 55 6.45 -19.48 2.46
C LEU A 55 6.13 -20.97 2.37
N ARG A 56 7.17 -21.80 2.34
CA ARG A 56 7.06 -23.25 2.24
C ARG A 56 7.61 -23.91 3.51
N SER A 57 6.85 -24.86 4.03
CA SER A 57 7.26 -25.76 5.11
C SER A 57 7.11 -27.23 4.69
N ARG A 58 7.48 -28.14 5.59
CA ARG A 58 7.24 -29.59 5.42
C ARG A 58 5.75 -29.94 5.36
N ALA A 59 4.88 -29.12 5.96
CA ALA A 59 3.43 -29.35 6.00
C ALA A 59 2.69 -28.78 4.77
N GLY A 60 3.38 -28.02 3.92
CA GLY A 60 2.78 -27.31 2.79
C GLY A 60 3.19 -25.84 2.74
N PHE A 61 2.45 -25.05 1.97
CA PHE A 61 2.65 -23.61 1.81
C PHE A 61 1.80 -22.84 2.81
N TYR A 62 2.24 -21.65 3.21
CA TYR A 62 1.51 -20.80 4.15
C TYR A 62 1.85 -19.34 3.89
N ILE A 63 1.03 -18.44 4.43
CA ILE A 63 1.28 -17.00 4.33
C ILE A 63 2.02 -16.58 5.61
N GLY A 64 3.11 -15.85 5.43
CA GLY A 64 3.96 -15.41 6.52
C GLY A 64 4.82 -14.24 6.12
N THR A 65 5.85 -13.97 6.90
CA THR A 65 6.86 -12.96 6.59
C THR A 65 8.24 -13.58 6.52
N GLN A 66 9.10 -12.99 5.69
CA GLN A 66 10.49 -13.40 5.54
C GLN A 66 11.39 -12.23 5.88
N ASP A 67 12.47 -12.50 6.60
CA ASP A 67 13.51 -11.53 6.89
C ASP A 67 14.87 -12.14 6.54
N GLU A 68 15.64 -11.44 5.71
CA GLU A 68 16.99 -11.88 5.26
C GLU A 68 17.05 -13.32 4.68
N GLY A 69 15.95 -13.81 4.12
CA GLY A 69 15.86 -15.16 3.56
C GLY A 69 15.32 -16.22 4.53
N GLU A 70 15.16 -15.89 5.82
CA GLU A 70 14.63 -16.80 6.83
C GLU A 70 13.15 -16.49 7.14
N PRO A 71 12.30 -17.51 7.34
CA PRO A 71 10.91 -17.31 7.73
C PRO A 71 10.84 -16.66 9.13
N CYS A 72 10.30 -15.44 9.20
CA CYS A 72 10.24 -14.65 10.43
C CYS A 72 8.97 -14.96 11.24
N SER A 73 7.81 -14.98 10.59
CA SER A 73 6.53 -15.29 11.23
C SER A 73 5.60 -16.10 10.32
N ARG A 74 4.70 -16.87 10.92
CA ARG A 74 3.58 -17.53 10.23
C ARG A 74 2.29 -16.78 10.54
N GLU A 75 1.78 -16.09 9.54
CA GLU A 75 0.64 -15.18 9.64
C GLU A 75 -0.68 -15.89 9.33
N SER A 76 -0.71 -16.89 8.43
CA SER A 76 -1.91 -17.71 8.22
C SER A 76 -2.06 -18.85 9.23
N VAL A 77 -3.32 -19.15 9.57
CA VAL A 77 -3.68 -20.39 10.28
C VAL A 77 -3.55 -21.59 9.33
N GLU A 78 -4.01 -21.41 8.09
CA GLU A 78 -4.09 -22.44 7.07
C GLU A 78 -2.74 -22.79 6.45
N TYR A 79 -2.66 -24.04 5.99
CA TYR A 79 -1.66 -24.52 5.05
C TYR A 79 -2.34 -24.81 3.71
N PHE A 80 -1.64 -24.49 2.62
CA PHE A 80 -2.07 -24.69 1.25
C PHE A 80 -1.26 -25.81 0.59
N ALA A 81 -1.89 -26.52 -0.35
CA ALA A 81 -1.26 -27.66 -1.01
C ALA A 81 -0.14 -27.23 -1.98
N CYS A 82 -0.30 -26.08 -2.64
CA CYS A 82 0.67 -25.53 -3.58
C CYS A 82 0.88 -24.01 -3.39
N HIS A 83 1.97 -23.50 -3.96
CA HIS A 83 2.34 -22.09 -3.90
C HIS A 83 1.28 -21.17 -4.50
N GLU A 84 0.74 -21.54 -5.66
CA GLU A 84 -0.28 -20.77 -6.39
C GLU A 84 -1.55 -20.60 -5.56
N GLN A 85 -1.97 -21.63 -4.83
CA GLN A 85 -3.13 -21.57 -3.96
C GLN A 85 -2.92 -20.60 -2.79
N ALA A 86 -1.72 -20.60 -2.20
CA ALA A 86 -1.36 -19.66 -1.14
C ALA A 86 -1.25 -18.22 -1.66
N GLU A 87 -0.68 -18.02 -2.84
CA GLU A 87 -0.62 -16.70 -3.47
C GLU A 87 -2.01 -16.16 -3.79
N PHE A 88 -2.87 -17.02 -4.34
CA PHE A 88 -4.25 -16.65 -4.63
C PHE A 88 -4.99 -16.28 -3.36
N ALA A 89 -4.84 -17.07 -2.29
CA ALA A 89 -5.39 -16.74 -0.98
C ALA A 89 -4.87 -15.39 -0.47
N LEU A 90 -3.56 -15.13 -0.55
CA LEU A 90 -2.95 -13.86 -0.14
C LEU A 90 -3.53 -12.68 -0.93
N LYS A 91 -3.60 -12.78 -2.26
CA LYS A 91 -4.11 -11.73 -3.15
C LYS A 91 -5.61 -11.47 -2.96
N GLN A 92 -6.40 -12.52 -2.72
CA GLN A 92 -7.85 -12.41 -2.51
C GLN A 92 -8.25 -12.11 -1.06
N GLY A 93 -7.31 -12.22 -0.11
CA GLY A 93 -7.63 -12.19 1.32
C GLY A 93 -8.39 -13.43 1.81
N HIS A 94 -8.33 -14.56 1.09
CA HIS A 94 -8.99 -15.81 1.45
C HIS A 94 -8.13 -16.68 2.38
N TRP A 95 -7.71 -16.10 3.50
CA TRP A 95 -6.93 -16.76 4.54
C TRP A 95 -7.23 -16.10 5.89
N THR A 96 -6.98 -16.81 6.98
CA THR A 96 -7.27 -16.30 8.32
C THR A 96 -5.99 -15.90 9.02
N GLN A 97 -5.95 -14.67 9.54
CA GLN A 97 -4.87 -14.20 10.39
C GLN A 97 -4.79 -15.04 11.66
N ARG A 98 -3.63 -15.63 11.89
CA ARG A 98 -3.31 -16.33 13.13
C ARG A 98 -3.21 -15.32 14.26
N GLN A 99 -3.94 -15.60 15.34
CA GLN A 99 -3.89 -14.78 16.55
C GLN A 99 -2.65 -15.12 17.39
N SER A 100 -2.10 -14.10 18.05
CA SER A 100 -1.13 -14.26 19.12
C SER A 100 -1.86 -14.82 20.35
N VAL A 101 -1.48 -16.03 20.78
CA VAL A 101 -1.99 -16.66 22.01
C VAL A 101 -1.17 -16.25 23.21
#